data_AF-A0A9D6FLB5-F1
#
_entry.id   AF-A0A9D6FLB5-F1
#
_cell.length_a   1.000
_cell.length_b   1.000
_cell.length_c   1.000
_cell.angle_alpha   90.00
_cell.angle_beta   90.00
_cell.angle_gamma   90.00
#
_symmetry.space_group_name_H-M   'P 1'
#
loop_
_entity.id
_entity.type
_entity.pdbx_description
1 polymer ?
#
loop_
_entity_poly.entity_id
_entity_poly.type
_entity_poly.pdbx_seq_one_letter_code
_entity_poly.pdbx_strand_id
1 'polypeptide(L)' 'MTKLKVTRVGNSLGVVLPKEMLRRLRIDKGDTLFALETSEGVELTPYDPVFEQQMDIAERVMREDRDVLRRLAK' A
#
# COMPACT_ATOMS: atom_id res chain seq x y z
N MET A 1 -13.03 4.59 14.32
CA MET A 1 -13.02 3.12 14.13
C MET A 1 -14.13 2.76 13.14
N THR A 2 -13.78 2.15 12.01
CA THR A 2 -14.74 1.76 10.96
C THR A 2 -15.04 0.27 11.11
N LYS A 3 -16.32 -0.09 11.33
CA LYS A 3 -16.72 -1.50 11.42
C LYS A 3 -16.90 -2.06 10.02
N LEU A 4 -16.27 -3.20 9.73
CA LEU A 4 -16.45 -3.95 8.50
C LEU A 4 -17.24 -5.23 8.79
N LYS A 5 -18.07 -5.66 7.84
CA LYS A 5 -18.81 -6.92 7.93
C LYS A 5 -18.28 -7.88 6.87
N VAL A 6 -18.00 -9.10 7.29
CA VAL A 6 -17.69 -10.20 6.36
C VAL A 6 -18.97 -10.60 5.63
N THR A 7 -18.91 -10.60 4.30
CA THR A 7 -20.02 -10.93 3.42
C THR A 7 -19.58 -11.97 2.39
N ARG A 8 -20.56 -12.69 1.83
CA ARG A 8 -20.31 -13.62 0.73
C ARG A 8 -20.06 -12.85 -0.56
N VAL A 9 -18.97 -13.16 -1.25
CA VAL A 9 -18.59 -12.63 -2.56
C VAL A 9 -18.36 -13.84 -3.48
N GLY A 10 -19.35 -14.16 -4.31
CA GLY A 10 -19.33 -15.40 -5.10
C GLY A 10 -19.20 -16.64 -4.22
N ASN A 11 -18.13 -17.43 -4.44
CA ASN A 11 -17.82 -18.61 -3.64
C ASN A 11 -16.87 -18.34 -2.45
N SER A 12 -16.55 -17.07 -2.20
CA SER A 12 -15.60 -16.64 -1.17
C SER A 12 -16.26 -15.72 -0.15
N LEU A 13 -15.50 -15.39 0.89
CA LEU A 13 -15.85 -14.34 1.85
C LEU A 13 -14.98 -13.11 1.60
N GLY A 14 -15.53 -11.93 1.82
CA GLY A 14 -14.82 -10.67 1.68
C GLY A 14 -15.39 -9.58 2.57
N VAL A 15 -14.74 -8.43 2.57
CA VAL A 15 -15.21 -7.20 3.24
C VAL A 15 -15.41 -6.11 2.20
N VAL A 16 -16.42 -5.25 2.42
CA VAL A 16 -16.65 -4.08 1.57
C VAL A 16 -15.95 -2.88 2.21
N LEU A 17 -14.95 -2.33 1.51
CA LEU A 17 -14.26 -1.13 1.95
C LEU A 17 -15.11 0.12 1.67
N PRO A 18 -15.44 0.95 2.68
CA PRO A 18 -16.16 2.20 2.47
C PRO A 18 -15.35 3.18 1.61
N LYS A 19 -16.06 4.08 0.90
CA LYS A 19 -15.44 5.09 0.02
C LYS A 19 -14.31 5.89 0.68
N GLU A 20 -14.47 6.22 1.96
CA GLU A 20 -13.45 6.95 2.72
C GLU A 20 -12.13 6.18 2.85
N MET A 21 -12.18 4.84 3.01
CA MET A 21 -10.98 4.01 3.06
C MET A 21 -10.31 3.91 1.69
N LEU A 22 -11.10 3.75 0.62
CA LEU A 22 -10.59 3.73 -0.76
C LEU A 22 -9.82 5.03 -1.08
N ARG A 23 -10.38 6.19 -0.69
CA ARG A 23 -9.74 7.50 -0.88
C ARG A 23 -8.42 7.65 -0.11
N ARG A 24 -8.34 7.12 1.11
CA ARG A 24 -7.11 7.16 1.93
C ARG A 24 -6.02 6.27 1.36
N LEU A 25 -6.41 5.09 0.89
CA LEU A 25 -5.52 4.14 0.23
C LEU A 25 -5.20 4.54 -1.21
N ARG A 26 -5.91 5.53 -1.76
CA ARG A 26 -5.79 6.03 -3.15
C ARG A 26 -5.96 4.91 -4.18
N ILE A 27 -6.94 4.04 -3.94
CA ILE A 27 -7.28 2.91 -4.82
C ILE A 27 -8.68 3.07 -5.41
N ASP A 28 -8.89 2.50 -6.58
CA ASP A 28 -10.16 2.39 -7.28
C ASP A 28 -10.47 0.94 -7.70
N LYS A 29 -11.63 0.74 -8.33
CA LYS A 29 -12.06 -0.55 -8.83
C LYS A 29 -11.05 -1.09 -9.85
N GLY A 30 -10.49 -2.25 -9.54
CA GLY A 30 -9.51 -2.94 -10.38
C GLY A 30 -8.09 -2.87 -9.83
N ASP A 31 -7.84 -2.00 -8.85
CA ASP A 31 -6.56 -1.95 -8.14
C ASP A 31 -6.41 -3.12 -7.17
N THR A 32 -5.15 -3.47 -6.91
CA THR A 32 -4.77 -4.56 -6.01
C THR A 32 -4.37 -4.00 -4.65
N LEU A 33 -4.81 -4.68 -3.59
CA LEU A 33 -4.31 -4.49 -2.24
C LEU A 33 -3.54 -5.73 -1.80
N PHE A 34 -2.44 -5.50 -1.09
CA PHE A 34 -1.66 -6.53 -0.42
C PHE A 34 -2.06 -6.57 1.05
N ALA A 35 -2.16 -7.79 1.59
CA ALA A 35 -2.43 -8.03 2.99
C ALA A 35 -1.16 -8.54 3.67
N LEU A 36 -0.70 -7.84 4.70
CA LEU A 36 0.47 -8.18 5.50
C LEU A 36 0.02 -8.67 6.88
N GLU A 37 0.49 -9.84 7.29
CA GLU A 37 0.29 -10.33 8.64
C GLU A 37 1.30 -9.66 9.59
N THR A 38 0.80 -9.11 10.68
CA THR A 38 1.56 -8.45 11.74
C THR A 38 1.17 -9.05 13.09
N SER A 39 1.91 -8.75 14.15
CA SER A 39 1.57 -9.22 15.51
C SER A 39 0.21 -8.73 16.00
N GLU A 40 -0.26 -7.58 15.49
CA GLU A 40 -1.51 -6.94 15.88
C GLU A 40 -2.70 -7.29 14.97
N GLY A 41 -2.46 -8.02 13.87
CA GLY A 41 -3.49 -8.39 12.90
C GLY A 41 -3.03 -8.21 11.46
N VAL A 42 -3.94 -7.78 10.58
CA VAL A 42 -3.69 -7.65 9.14
C VAL A 42 -3.63 -6.19 8.73
N GLU A 43 -2.53 -5.79 8.09
CA GLU A 43 -2.38 -4.48 7.45
C GLU A 43 -2.70 -4.60 5.95
N LEU A 44 -3.43 -3.62 5.41
CA LEU A 44 -3.74 -3.54 3.99
C LEU A 44 -2.99 -2.38 3.35
N THR A 45 -2.21 -2.66 2.31
CA THR A 45 -1.40 -1.67 1.60
C THR A 45 -1.57 -1.79 0.08
N PRO A 46 -1.61 -0.66 -0.67
CA PRO A 46 -1.58 -0.70 -2.13
C PRO A 46 -0.18 -0.96 -2.69
N TYR A 47 0.86 -0.93 -1.86
CA TYR A 47 2.25 -1.11 -2.27
C TYR A 47 2.66 -2.57 -2.24
N ASP A 48 3.41 -3.01 -3.26
CA ASP A 48 3.95 -4.37 -3.31
C ASP A 48 5.04 -4.56 -2.25
N PRO A 49 4.82 -5.39 -1.22
CA PRO A 49 5.78 -5.56 -0.13
C PRO A 49 7.06 -6.28 -0.55
N VAL A 50 7.07 -6.96 -1.70
CA VAL A 50 8.30 -7.57 -2.26
C VAL A 50 9.26 -6.50 -2.77
N PHE A 51 8.73 -5.35 -3.20
CA PHE A 51 9.51 -4.22 -3.70
C PHE A 51 10.11 -3.37 -2.56
N GLU A 52 9.45 -3.32 -1.39
CA GLU A 52 9.91 -2.53 -0.25
C GLU A 52 11.17 -3.08 0.43
N GLN A 53 11.33 -4.42 0.51
CA GLN A 53 12.59 -5.00 1.01
C GLN A 53 13.80 -4.61 0.16
N GLN A 54 13.60 -4.20 -1.10
CA GLN A 54 14.65 -3.65 -1.96
C GLN A 54 14.74 -2.11 -1.87
N MET A 55 13.66 -1.42 -1.51
CA MET A 55 13.63 0.04 -1.39
C MET A 55 14.29 0.57 -0.11
N ASP A 56 14.41 -0.21 0.98
CA ASP A 56 15.25 0.19 2.13
C ASP A 56 16.72 0.45 1.73
N ILE A 57 17.21 -0.27 0.71
CA ILE A 57 18.54 -0.03 0.12
C ILE A 57 18.51 1.21 -0.78
N ALA A 58 17.43 1.41 -1.54
CA ALA A 58 17.28 2.54 -2.45
C ALA A 58 17.04 3.88 -1.72
N GLU A 59 16.37 3.90 -0.57
CA GLU A 59 16.10 5.13 0.20
C GLU A 59 17.39 5.74 0.77
N ARG A 60 18.40 4.89 1.05
CA ARG A 60 19.77 5.33 1.34
C ARG A 60 20.44 5.99 0.14
N VAL A 61 20.31 5.41 -1.05
CA VAL A 61 20.90 5.94 -2.30
C VAL A 61 20.20 7.24 -2.75
N MET A 62 18.86 7.31 -2.67
CA MET A 62 18.08 8.49 -3.04
C MET A 62 18.26 9.66 -2.05
N ARG A 63 18.69 9.40 -0.80
CA ARG A 63 19.15 10.45 0.12
C ARG A 63 20.53 10.99 -0.25
N GLU A 64 21.45 10.16 -0.74
CA GLU A 64 22.79 10.59 -1.19
C GLU A 64 22.74 11.33 -2.54
N ASP A 65 21.81 10.99 -3.44
CA ASP A 65 21.72 11.59 -4.79
C ASP A 65 20.81 12.82 -4.90
N ARG A 66 20.25 13.32 -3.79
CA ARG A 66 19.41 14.53 -3.79
C ARG A 66 20.18 15.76 -4.32
N ASP A 67 21.51 15.77 -4.17
CA ASP A 67 22.36 16.85 -4.67
C ASP A 67 22.70 16.72 -6.16
N VAL A 68 22.70 15.49 -6.70
CA VAL A 68 23.05 15.21 -8.11
C VAL A 68 21.86 15.51 -9.03
N LEU A 69 20.65 15.08 -8.64
CA LEU A 69 19.42 15.35 -9.41
C LEU A 69 19.08 16.85 -9.46
N ARG A 70 19.51 17.63 -8.47
CA ARG A 70 19.31 19.09 -8.43
C ARG A 70 20.21 19.86 -9.40
N ARG A 71 21.32 19.26 -9.86
CA ARG A 71 22.25 19.86 -10.84
C ARG A 71 21.86 19.60 -12.29
N LEU A 72 21.05 18.58 -12.56
CA LEU A 72 20.55 18.25 -13.91
C LEU A 72 19.24 18.98 -14.28
N ALA A 73 18.64 19.71 -13.32
CA ALA A 73 17.45 20.53 -13.55
C ALA A 73 17.77 21.98 -13.98
N LYS A 74 18.97 22.22 -14.53
CA LYS A 74 19.36 23.47 -15.18
C LYS A 74 19.83 23.22 -16.60
#